data_AF-A0A126PBR3-F1
#
_entry.id   AF-A0A126PBR3-F1
#
_cell.length_a   1.000
_cell.length_b   1.000
_cell.length_c   1.000
_cell.angle_alpha   90.00
_cell.angle_beta   90.00
_cell.angle_gamma   90.00
#
_symmetry.space_group_name_H-M   'P 1'
#
loop_
_entity.id
_entity.type
_entity.pdbx_description
1 polymer ?
#
loop_
_entity_poly.entity_id
_entity_poly.type
_entity_poly.pdbx_seq_one_letter_code
_entity_poly.pdbx_strand_id
1 'polypeptide(L)'
;MRAVWLFYRSVAPFMVGISALILLVVLWPALHEGWASGLVLKLLLVKLAMGPAAWYLSEQLRPNQYWFYFNLGASRRLLWGGLVVLDGLLFLGVAGALVAAFA
;
A
#
# COMPACT_ATOMS: atom_id res chain seq x y z
N MET A 1 -5.43 10.34 14.88
CA MET A 1 -4.68 9.12 14.47
C MET A 1 -5.47 7.82 14.60
N ARG A 2 -6.25 7.60 15.68
CA ARG A 2 -7.04 6.36 15.88
C ARG A 2 -7.97 5.98 14.72
N ALA A 3 -8.65 6.94 14.09
CA ALA A 3 -9.54 6.69 12.94
C ALA A 3 -8.80 6.13 11.71
N VAL A 4 -7.63 6.69 11.39
CA VAL A 4 -6.78 6.22 10.27
C VAL A 4 -6.28 4.80 10.54
N TRP A 5 -5.90 4.49 11.78
CA TRP A 5 -5.46 3.14 12.14
C TRP A 5 -6.57 2.10 12.00
N LEU A 6 -7.79 2.42 12.45
CA LEU A 6 -8.95 1.54 12.29
C LEU A 6 -9.28 1.30 10.81
N PHE A 7 -9.21 2.36 9.99
CA PHE A 7 -9.39 2.26 8.54
C PHE A 7 -8.26 1.47 7.86
N TYR A 8 -7.01 1.69 8.29
CA TYR A 8 -5.86 0.93 7.82
C TYR A 8 -6.08 -0.56 8.07
N ARG A 9 -6.47 -0.96 9.29
CA ARG A 9 -6.73 -2.38 9.61
C ARG A 9 -7.76 -3.03 8.69
N SER A 10 -8.77 -2.30 8.22
CA SER A 10 -9.77 -2.85 7.29
C SER A 10 -9.29 -2.97 5.85
N VAL A 11 -8.40 -2.08 5.40
CA VAL A 11 -7.92 -2.03 4.00
C VAL A 11 -6.54 -2.69 3.83
N ALA A 12 -5.81 -2.87 4.93
CA ALA A 12 -4.45 -3.42 4.97
C ALA A 12 -4.32 -4.79 4.29
N PRO A 13 -5.26 -5.75 4.43
CA PRO A 13 -5.12 -7.03 3.73
C PRO A 13 -4.99 -6.88 2.21
N PHE A 14 -5.73 -5.94 1.60
CA PHE A 14 -5.62 -5.65 0.17
C PHE A 14 -4.30 -4.98 -0.16
N MET A 15 -3.90 -3.96 0.62
CA MET A 15 -2.66 -3.23 0.39
C MET A 15 -1.41 -4.08 0.57
N VAL A 16 -1.39 -4.93 1.61
CA VAL A 16 -0.33 -5.91 1.86
C VAL A 16 -0.34 -7.00 0.78
N GLY A 17 -1.51 -7.48 0.36
CA GLY A 17 -1.61 -8.42 -0.75
C GLY A 17 -1.02 -7.86 -2.05
N ILE A 18 -1.35 -6.62 -2.40
CA ILE A 18 -0.77 -5.92 -3.56
C ILE A 18 0.76 -5.76 -3.39
N SER A 19 1.23 -5.33 -2.20
CA SER A 19 2.67 -5.24 -1.91
C SER A 19 3.36 -6.59 -2.11
N ALA A 20 2.82 -7.65 -1.52
CA ALA A 20 3.40 -8.99 -1.61
C ALA A 20 3.44 -9.48 -3.05
N LEU A 21 2.38 -9.27 -3.84
CA LEU A 21 2.37 -9.61 -5.26
C LEU A 21 3.46 -8.84 -6.03
N ILE A 22 3.59 -7.53 -5.83
CA ILE A 22 4.62 -6.72 -6.49
C ILE A 22 6.03 -7.22 -6.11
N LEU A 23 6.26 -7.48 -4.83
CA LEU A 23 7.56 -7.91 -4.33
C LEU A 23 7.91 -9.33 -4.83
N LEU A 24 6.97 -10.27 -4.76
CA LEU A 24 7.21 -11.66 -5.15
C LEU A 24 7.27 -11.87 -6.66
N VAL A 25 6.45 -11.17 -7.43
CA VAL A 25 6.36 -11.36 -8.89
C VAL A 25 7.43 -10.57 -9.62
N VAL A 26 7.82 -9.39 -9.12
CA VAL A 26 8.73 -8.50 -9.84
C VAL A 26 10.07 -8.35 -9.13
N LEU A 27 10.06 -7.95 -7.86
CA LEU A 27 11.32 -7.65 -7.17
C LEU A 27 12.14 -8.92 -6.92
N TRP A 28 11.51 -10.01 -6.50
CA TRP A 28 12.20 -11.25 -6.16
C TRP A 28 13.00 -11.84 -7.33
N PRO A 29 12.43 -12.02 -8.55
CA PRO A 29 13.23 -12.41 -9.72
C PRO A 29 14.35 -11.40 -10.03
N ALA A 30 14.05 -10.09 -9.96
CA ALA A 30 15.04 -9.05 -10.25
C ALA A 30 16.24 -9.06 -9.31
N LEU A 31 16.05 -9.45 -8.04
CA LEU A 31 17.13 -9.62 -7.07
C LEU A 31 18.02 -10.81 -7.46
N HIS A 32 17.42 -11.94 -7.86
CA HIS A 32 18.17 -13.13 -8.27
C HIS A 32 18.89 -12.97 -9.61
N GLU A 33 18.34 -12.17 -10.52
CA GLU A 33 18.92 -11.92 -11.84
C GLU A 33 19.85 -10.68 -11.87
N GLY A 34 20.00 -9.97 -10.74
CA GLY A 34 20.97 -8.87 -10.58
C GLY A 34 20.59 -7.53 -11.20
N TRP A 35 19.34 -7.34 -11.65
CA TRP A 35 18.86 -6.09 -12.25
C TRP A 35 17.91 -5.30 -11.34
N ALA A 36 17.89 -5.60 -10.03
CA ALA A 36 17.06 -4.91 -9.04
C ALA A 36 17.42 -3.43 -8.80
N SER A 37 18.57 -2.96 -9.29
CA SER A 37 19.01 -1.58 -9.08
C SER A 37 18.07 -0.57 -9.76
N GLY A 38 17.63 0.45 -9.01
CA GLY A 38 16.71 1.48 -9.51
C GLY A 38 15.26 1.02 -9.72
N LEU A 39 14.88 -0.20 -9.36
CA LEU A 39 13.50 -0.70 -9.47
C LEU A 39 12.57 -0.17 -8.38
N VAL A 40 13.08 0.09 -7.17
CA VAL A 40 12.25 0.40 -5.99
C VAL A 40 11.29 1.56 -6.24
N LEU A 41 11.76 2.66 -6.85
CA LEU A 41 10.92 3.81 -7.18
C LEU A 41 9.88 3.48 -8.26
N LYS A 42 10.24 2.67 -9.26
CA LYS A 42 9.30 2.24 -10.31
C LYS A 42 8.20 1.37 -9.72
N LEU A 43 8.55 0.45 -8.83
CA LEU A 43 7.59 -0.40 -8.14
C LEU A 43 6.68 0.38 -7.19
N LEU A 44 7.19 1.45 -6.55
CA LEU A 44 6.34 2.37 -5.79
C LEU A 44 5.28 3.02 -6.68
N LEU A 45 5.66 3.49 -7.88
CA LEU A 45 4.70 4.07 -8.82
C LEU A 45 3.63 3.06 -9.24
N VAL A 46 4.02 1.81 -9.52
CA VAL A 46 3.08 0.72 -9.81
C VAL A 46 2.13 0.50 -8.63
N LYS A 47 2.65 0.46 -7.40
CA LYS A 47 1.84 0.32 -6.19
C LYS A 47 0.84 1.46 -6.03
N LEU A 48 1.27 2.71 -6.26
CA LEU A 48 0.38 3.88 -6.20
C LEU A 48 -0.69 3.84 -7.29
N ALA A 49 -0.37 3.35 -8.49
CA ALA A 49 -1.32 3.15 -9.58
C ALA A 49 -2.40 2.10 -9.25
N MET A 50 -2.12 1.18 -8.32
CA MET A 50 -3.10 0.21 -7.79
C MET A 50 -4.02 0.79 -6.70
N GLY A 51 -3.74 2.01 -6.23
CA GLY A 51 -4.53 2.71 -5.21
C GLY A 51 -6.03 2.84 -5.57
N PRO A 52 -6.40 3.28 -6.78
CA PRO A 52 -7.80 3.34 -7.22
C PRO A 52 -8.51 1.99 -7.20
N ALA A 53 -7.82 0.89 -7.54
CA ALA A 53 -8.40 -0.45 -7.48
C ALA A 53 -8.69 -0.88 -6.03
N ALA A 54 -7.74 -0.62 -5.11
CA ALA A 54 -7.95 -0.88 -3.68
C ALA A 54 -9.10 -0.02 -3.11
N TRP A 55 -9.23 1.22 -3.56
CA TRP A 55 -10.38 2.07 -3.23
C TRP A 55 -11.68 1.47 -3.73
N TYR A 56 -11.78 1.19 -5.02
CA TYR A 56 -12.99 0.63 -5.60
C TYR A 56 -13.44 -0.65 -4.88
N LEU A 57 -12.53 -1.59 -4.63
CA LEU A 57 -12.84 -2.83 -3.91
C LEU A 57 -13.28 -2.58 -2.47
N SER A 58 -12.62 -1.65 -1.76
CA SER A 58 -13.00 -1.25 -0.41
C SER A 58 -14.42 -0.69 -0.36
N GLU A 59 -14.81 0.10 -1.36
CA GLU A 59 -16.16 0.65 -1.47
C GLU A 59 -17.23 -0.43 -1.68
N GLN A 60 -16.96 -1.38 -2.57
CA GLN A 60 -17.88 -2.46 -2.89
C GLN A 60 -18.07 -3.44 -1.74
N LEU A 61 -16.99 -3.76 -1.01
CA LEU A 61 -17.03 -4.76 0.05
C LEU A 61 -17.58 -4.22 1.38
N ARG A 62 -17.50 -2.90 1.60
CA ARG A 62 -17.96 -2.26 2.84
C ARG A 62 -18.74 -0.98 2.52
N PRO A 63 -19.93 -1.12 1.92
CA PRO A 63 -20.80 0.03 1.70
C PRO A 63 -21.10 0.71 3.04
N ASN A 64 -21.05 2.04 3.06
CA ASN A 64 -21.31 2.90 4.23
C ASN A 64 -20.20 3.00 5.30
N GLN A 65 -19.01 2.39 5.10
CA GLN A 65 -17.93 2.47 6.09
C GLN A 65 -17.53 3.91 6.47
N TYR A 66 -17.67 4.88 5.55
CA TYR A 66 -17.28 6.27 5.82
C TYR A 66 -18.20 7.00 6.79
N TRP A 67 -19.44 6.54 7.00
CA TRP A 67 -20.35 7.20 7.94
C TRP A 67 -19.76 7.20 9.35
N PHE A 68 -19.21 6.05 9.77
CA PHE A 68 -18.53 5.92 11.05
C PHE A 68 -17.35 6.88 11.20
N TYR A 69 -16.49 6.97 10.18
CA TYR A 69 -15.30 7.83 10.23
C TYR A 69 -15.63 9.32 10.11
N PHE A 70 -16.69 9.67 9.39
CA PHE A 70 -17.19 11.03 9.31
C PHE A 70 -17.65 11.53 10.68
N ASN A 71 -18.35 10.69 11.46
CA ASN A 71 -18.73 11.01 12.84
C ASN A 71 -17.51 11.15 13.78
N LEU A 72 -16.37 10.57 13.42
CA LEU A 72 -15.09 10.75 14.11
C LEU A 72 -14.34 12.01 13.63
N GLY A 73 -14.95 12.84 12.77
CA GLY A 73 -14.35 14.05 12.22
C GLY A 73 -13.28 13.80 11.15
N ALA A 74 -13.16 12.57 10.64
CA ALA A 74 -12.17 12.23 9.62
C ALA A 74 -12.79 12.31 8.22
N SER A 75 -12.17 13.10 7.34
CA SER A 75 -12.56 13.18 5.94
C SER A 75 -12.06 11.97 5.15
N ARG A 76 -12.75 11.60 4.07
CA ARG A 76 -12.32 10.51 3.17
C ARG A 76 -10.91 10.73 2.62
N ARG A 77 -10.56 11.98 2.28
CA ARG A 77 -9.22 12.36 1.80
C ARG A 77 -8.15 12.12 2.86
N LEU A 78 -8.44 12.44 4.12
CA LEU A 78 -7.50 12.19 5.22
C LEU A 78 -7.26 10.70 5.44
N LEU A 79 -8.31 9.88 5.38
CA LEU A 79 -8.20 8.43 5.52
C LEU A 79 -7.36 7.79 4.41
N TRP A 80 -7.73 8.06 3.15
CA TRP A 80 -7.03 7.52 1.99
C TRP A 80 -5.62 8.08 1.84
N GLY A 81 -5.43 9.38 2.07
CA GLY A 81 -4.10 10.00 2.04
C GLY A 81 -3.18 9.41 3.12
N GLY A 82 -3.67 9.29 4.36
CA GLY A 82 -2.92 8.67 5.44
C GLY A 82 -2.59 7.20 5.16
N LEU A 83 -3.54 6.43 4.63
CA LEU A 83 -3.35 5.05 4.21
C LEU A 83 -2.25 4.93 3.15
N VAL A 84 -2.34 5.71 2.06
CA VAL A 84 -1.39 5.67 0.94
C VAL A 84 0.02 6.06 1.41
N VAL A 85 0.16 7.08 2.26
CA VAL A 85 1.46 7.50 2.79
C VAL A 85 2.07 6.41 3.68
N LEU A 86 1.32 5.90 4.65
CA LEU A 86 1.82 4.85 5.56
C LEU A 86 2.21 3.58 4.80
N ASP A 87 1.37 3.15 3.89
CA ASP A 87 1.58 1.93 3.11
C ASP A 87 2.70 2.08 2.06
N GLY A 88 2.83 3.27 1.48
CA GLY A 88 3.96 3.61 0.59
C GLY A 88 5.30 3.61 1.33
N LEU A 89 5.35 4.19 2.54
CA LEU A 89 6.55 4.17 3.38
C LEU A 89 6.92 2.75 3.80
N LEU A 90 5.93 1.94 4.20
CA LEU A 90 6.15 0.53 4.53
C LEU A 90 6.71 -0.24 3.34
N PHE A 91 6.12 -0.05 2.16
CA PHE A 91 6.61 -0.69 0.93
C PHE A 91 8.03 -0.28 0.58
N LEU A 92 8.35 1.02 0.65
CA LEU A 92 9.71 1.52 0.42
C LEU A 92 10.72 0.93 1.41
N GLY A 93 10.37 0.87 2.69
CA GLY A 93 11.23 0.30 3.72
C GLY A 93 11.53 -1.18 3.45
N VAL A 94 10.51 -1.97 3.13
CA VAL A 94 10.66 -3.40 2.84
C VAL A 94 11.43 -3.62 1.54
N ALA A 95 11.04 -2.96 0.44
CA ALA A 95 11.69 -3.12 -0.85
C ALA A 95 13.16 -2.65 -0.82
N GLY A 96 13.43 -1.53 -0.15
CA GLY A 96 14.79 -1.01 0.04
C GLY A 96 15.65 -1.95 0.88
N ALA A 97 15.11 -2.50 1.97
CA ALA A 97 15.81 -3.48 2.79
C ALA A 97 16.13 -4.76 2.02
N LEU A 98 15.20 -5.25 1.19
CA LEU A 98 15.43 -6.41 0.33
C LEU A 98 16.54 -6.14 -0.70
N VAL A 99 16.50 -5.00 -1.39
CA VAL A 99 17.56 -4.64 -2.34
C VAL A 99 18.91 -4.53 -1.65
N ALA A 100 18.98 -3.90 -0.48
CA ALA A 100 20.22 -3.76 0.29
C ALA A 100 20.78 -5.10 0.80
N ALA A 101 19.92 -6.11 1.03
CA ALA A 101 20.34 -7.43 1.50
C ALA A 101 20.91 -8.34 0.37
N PHE A 102 20.64 -8.00 -0.90
CA PHE A 102 21.07 -8.76 -2.07
C PHE A 102 22.13 -8.02 -2.93
N ALA A 103 22.47 -6.78 -2.57
CA ALA A 103 23.54 -6.00 -3.17
C ALA A 103 24.90 -6.37 -2.58
#